data_AF-A0A965QCB0-F1
#
_entry.id   AF-A0A965QCB0-F1
#
_cell.length_a   1.000
_cell.length_b   1.000
_cell.length_c   1.000
_cell.angle_alpha   90.00
_cell.angle_beta   90.00
_cell.angle_gamma   90.00
#
_symmetry.space_group_name_H-M   'P 1'
#
loop_
_entity.id
_entity.type
_entity.pdbx_description
1 polymer ?
#
loop_
_entity_poly.entity_id
_entity_poly.type
_entity_poly.pdbx_seq_one_letter_code
_entity_poly.pdbx_strand_id
1 'polypeptide(L)'
;IHARSIGPYSLVTQQPLAGKAQFGGQRFGEMEVWALEAYGAAHTLQEILTVKSDDVNGRSRVYEAIVKGQNLPEPGTPESFNVLVKELQALGIHVTMDANAEGGYSGLPFSAGEE
;
A
#
# COMPACT_ATOMS: atom_id res chain seq x y z
N ILE A 1 -10.50 -26.11 7.05
CA ILE A 1 -9.55 -25.17 7.68
C ILE A 1 -8.57 -24.71 6.60
N HIS A 2 -8.30 -23.41 6.49
CA HIS A 2 -7.38 -22.80 5.52
C HIS A 2 -6.49 -21.80 6.25
N ALA A 3 -5.19 -21.82 5.95
CA ALA A 3 -4.21 -20.90 6.51
C ALA A 3 -3.18 -20.56 5.43
N ARG A 4 -2.65 -19.34 5.49
CA ARG A 4 -1.67 -18.82 4.54
C ARG A 4 -0.57 -18.09 5.30
N SER A 5 0.69 -18.36 4.95
CA SER A 5 1.85 -17.58 5.39
C SER A 5 2.31 -16.62 4.28
N ILE A 6 2.69 -17.17 3.12
CA ILE A 6 3.02 -16.45 1.87
C ILE A 6 2.34 -17.15 0.69
N GLY A 7 2.23 -16.48 -0.45
CA GLY A 7 1.57 -17.05 -1.62
C GLY A 7 1.55 -16.12 -2.83
N PRO A 8 0.76 -16.42 -3.85
CA PRO A 8 0.69 -15.60 -5.06
C PRO A 8 -0.01 -14.25 -4.82
N TYR A 9 0.37 -13.27 -5.62
CA TYR A 9 -0.11 -11.88 -5.56
C TYR A 9 -0.70 -11.46 -6.91
N SER A 10 -1.61 -10.50 -6.86
CA SER A 10 -2.18 -9.84 -8.04
C SER A 10 -1.08 -9.08 -8.80
N LEU A 11 -1.14 -9.11 -10.13
CA LEU A 11 -0.17 -8.42 -10.99
C LEU A 11 -0.25 -6.90 -10.85
N VAL A 12 -1.47 -6.35 -10.73
CA VAL A 12 -1.71 -4.91 -10.72
C VAL A 12 -1.62 -4.35 -9.31
N THR A 13 -2.45 -4.84 -8.39
CA THR A 13 -2.58 -4.29 -7.03
C THR A 13 -1.52 -4.82 -6.06
N GLN A 14 -0.72 -5.81 -6.45
CA GLN A 14 0.25 -6.50 -5.59
C GLN A 14 -0.35 -7.09 -4.30
N GLN A 15 -1.67 -7.17 -4.20
CA GLN A 15 -2.38 -7.74 -3.06
C GLN A 15 -2.43 -9.28 -3.13
N PRO A 16 -2.56 -9.96 -1.98
CA PRO A 16 -2.68 -11.41 -1.93
C PRO A 16 -3.93 -11.87 -2.70
N LEU A 17 -3.81 -12.89 -3.56
CA LEU A 17 -4.96 -13.40 -4.33
C LEU A 17 -6.07 -13.93 -3.42
N ALA A 18 -7.31 -13.94 -3.93
CA ALA A 18 -8.46 -14.49 -3.23
C ALA A 18 -8.68 -15.98 -3.55
N GLY A 19 -9.36 -16.68 -2.64
CA GLY A 19 -9.85 -18.04 -2.87
C GLY A 19 -8.94 -19.16 -2.37
N LYS A 20 -9.57 -20.20 -1.81
CA LYS A 20 -8.88 -21.32 -1.15
C LYS A 20 -7.97 -22.10 -2.11
N ALA A 21 -8.37 -22.26 -3.37
CA ALA A 21 -7.61 -23.02 -4.37
C ALA A 21 -6.28 -22.37 -4.77
N GLN A 22 -6.17 -21.04 -4.63
CA GLN A 22 -4.96 -20.28 -4.99
C GLN A 22 -4.11 -19.90 -3.77
N PHE A 23 -4.30 -20.60 -2.65
CA PHE A 23 -3.71 -20.23 -1.36
C PHE A 23 -3.97 -18.76 -1.03
N GLY A 24 -5.21 -18.34 -1.24
CA GLY A 24 -5.61 -16.94 -1.11
C GLY A 24 -5.54 -16.43 0.32
N GLY A 25 -5.35 -15.12 0.44
CA GLY A 25 -5.34 -14.41 1.71
C GLY A 25 -6.75 -14.25 2.27
N GLN A 26 -6.84 -13.94 3.56
CA GLN A 26 -8.11 -13.52 4.16
C GLN A 26 -8.36 -12.06 3.78
N ARG A 27 -9.59 -11.74 3.37
CA ARG A 27 -9.98 -10.34 3.16
C ARG A 27 -10.08 -9.66 4.52
N PHE A 28 -9.40 -8.54 4.64
CA PHE A 28 -9.55 -7.58 5.72
C PHE A 28 -10.30 -6.38 5.14
N GLY A 29 -11.58 -6.24 5.48
CA GLY A 29 -12.47 -5.22 4.99
C GLY A 29 -12.59 -4.03 5.94
N GLU A 30 -13.41 -3.07 5.53
CA GLU A 30 -13.61 -1.79 6.24
C GLU A 30 -14.12 -2.00 7.67
N MET A 31 -14.99 -2.99 7.90
CA MET A 31 -15.50 -3.28 9.24
C MET A 31 -14.39 -3.80 10.17
N GLU A 32 -13.47 -4.63 9.68
CA GLU A 32 -12.35 -5.09 10.49
C GLU A 32 -11.31 -3.97 10.72
N VAL A 33 -11.15 -3.06 9.75
CA VAL A 33 -10.35 -1.83 9.92
C VAL A 33 -10.92 -1.00 11.07
N TRP A 34 -12.23 -0.72 11.06
CA TRP A 34 -12.88 0.03 12.14
C TRP A 34 -12.71 -0.62 13.50
N ALA A 35 -12.75 -1.96 13.56
CA ALA A 35 -12.51 -2.67 14.80
C ALA A 35 -11.10 -2.37 15.36
N LEU A 36 -10.05 -2.45 14.54
CA LEU A 36 -8.69 -2.15 14.97
C LEU A 36 -8.46 -0.67 15.30
N GLU A 37 -9.09 0.23 14.55
CA GLU A 37 -9.08 1.66 14.85
C GLU A 37 -9.70 1.95 16.21
N ALA A 38 -10.85 1.33 16.52
CA ALA A 38 -11.52 1.49 17.82
C ALA A 38 -10.69 0.95 18.99
N TYR A 39 -9.91 -0.11 18.78
CA TYR A 39 -8.95 -0.62 19.76
C TYR A 39 -7.70 0.26 19.92
N GLY A 40 -7.47 1.23 19.03
CA GLY A 40 -6.24 2.02 19.01
C GLY A 40 -5.00 1.23 18.57
N ALA A 41 -5.20 0.11 17.85
CA ALA A 41 -4.13 -0.78 17.43
C ALA A 41 -3.42 -0.28 16.15
N ALA A 42 -2.85 0.92 16.22
CA ALA A 42 -2.27 1.62 15.06
C ALA A 42 -1.19 0.81 14.33
N HIS A 43 -0.25 0.21 15.05
CA HIS A 43 0.81 -0.60 14.45
C HIS A 43 0.29 -1.89 13.81
N THR A 44 -0.70 -2.53 14.41
CA THR A 44 -1.31 -3.74 13.85
C THR A 44 -2.08 -3.43 12.58
N LEU A 45 -2.84 -2.33 12.57
CA LEU A 45 -3.53 -1.86 11.38
C LEU A 45 -2.54 -1.51 10.26
N GLN A 46 -1.48 -0.76 10.59
CA GLN A 46 -0.42 -0.44 9.65
C GLN A 46 0.21 -1.70 9.07
N GLU A 47 0.54 -2.69 9.90
CA GLU A 47 1.15 -3.95 9.47
C GLU A 47 0.25 -4.73 8.50
N ILE A 48 -1.07 -4.77 8.77
CA ILE A 48 -2.06 -5.41 7.91
C ILE A 48 -2.15 -4.69 6.56
N LEU A 49 -2.18 -3.37 6.55
CA LEU A 49 -2.35 -2.56 5.33
C LEU A 49 -1.09 -2.46 4.48
N THR A 50 0.09 -2.75 5.03
CA THR A 50 1.39 -2.57 4.34
C THR A 50 2.09 -3.91 4.10
N VAL A 51 2.96 -4.32 5.03
CA VAL A 51 3.89 -5.44 4.89
C VAL A 51 3.20 -6.80 4.76
N LYS A 52 1.96 -6.95 5.23
CA LYS A 52 1.15 -8.17 5.03
C LYS A 52 0.30 -8.16 3.76
N SER A 53 0.13 -7.01 3.10
CA SER A 53 -0.74 -6.83 1.94
C SER A 53 0.06 -6.62 0.64
N ASP A 54 0.54 -5.40 0.41
CA ASP A 54 0.98 -4.92 -0.91
C ASP A 54 2.30 -4.13 -0.89
N ASP A 55 2.96 -3.96 0.26
CA ASP A 55 4.33 -3.43 0.30
C ASP A 55 5.33 -4.51 -0.18
N VAL A 56 5.68 -4.45 -1.47
CA VAL A 56 6.57 -5.41 -2.14
C VAL A 56 7.98 -5.41 -1.53
N ASN A 57 8.49 -4.24 -1.15
CA ASN A 57 9.83 -4.13 -0.57
C ASN A 57 9.84 -4.45 0.92
N GLY A 58 8.78 -4.07 1.65
CA GLY A 58 8.59 -4.37 3.05
C GLY A 58 8.41 -5.85 3.32
N ARG A 59 7.59 -6.57 2.53
CA ARG A 59 7.31 -7.99 2.76
C ARG A 59 8.56 -8.88 2.70
N SER A 60 9.47 -8.62 1.75
CA SER A 60 10.71 -9.38 1.60
C SER A 60 11.65 -9.14 2.77
N ARG A 61 11.78 -7.87 3.20
CA ARG A 61 12.59 -7.48 4.35
C ARG A 61 12.03 -8.04 5.66
N VAL A 62 10.71 -8.05 5.83
CA VAL A 62 10.04 -8.66 6.98
C VAL A 62 10.29 -10.16 7.01
N TYR A 63 10.18 -10.87 5.88
CA TYR A 63 10.49 -12.29 5.82
C TYR A 63 11.93 -12.58 6.23
N GLU A 64 12.88 -11.82 5.71
CA GLU A 64 14.30 -11.94 6.08
C GLU A 64 14.54 -11.63 7.57
N ALA A 65 13.90 -10.59 8.10
CA ALA A 65 14.00 -10.23 9.51
C ALA A 65 13.45 -11.33 10.43
N ILE A 66 12.33 -11.96 10.06
CA ILE A 66 11.75 -13.10 10.80
C ILE A 66 12.72 -14.29 10.79
N VAL A 67 13.32 -14.62 9.65
CA VAL A 67 14.29 -15.71 9.53
C VAL A 67 15.55 -15.44 10.37
N LYS A 68 15.99 -14.18 10.44
CA LYS A 68 17.16 -13.75 11.22
C LYS A 68 16.88 -13.47 12.70
N GLY A 69 15.62 -13.49 13.13
CA GLY A 69 15.21 -13.14 14.49
C GLY A 69 15.46 -11.66 14.83
N GLN A 70 15.45 -10.77 13.83
CA GLN A 70 15.64 -9.33 14.01
C GLN A 70 14.30 -8.61 14.14
N ASN A 71 14.32 -7.36 14.60
CA ASN A 71 13.12 -6.53 14.66
C ASN A 71 12.55 -6.28 13.26
N LEU A 72 11.23 -6.12 13.18
CA LEU A 72 10.57 -5.82 11.92
C LEU A 72 11.01 -4.44 11.41
N PRO A 73 11.33 -4.31 10.11
CA PRO A 73 11.63 -3.03 9.49
C PRO A 73 10.39 -2.13 9.47
N GLU A 74 10.61 -0.81 9.38
CA GLU A 74 9.52 0.14 9.20
C GLU A 74 8.80 -0.08 7.85
N PRO A 75 7.46 -0.09 7.85
CA PRO A 75 6.67 -0.21 6.63
C PRO A 75 6.90 0.94 5.64
N GLY A 76 6.91 0.63 4.35
CA GLY A 76 6.97 1.62 3.29
C GLY A 76 5.59 2.04 2.78
N THR A 77 5.60 2.72 1.62
CA THR A 77 4.38 3.13 0.93
C THR A 77 3.72 1.93 0.25
N PRO A 78 2.40 1.71 0.42
CA PRO A 78 1.66 0.64 -0.26
C PRO A 78 1.69 0.80 -1.79
N GLU A 79 1.81 -0.30 -2.54
CA GLU A 79 1.73 -0.23 -4.00
C GLU A 79 0.32 0.11 -4.50
N SER A 80 -0.73 -0.25 -3.77
CA SER A 80 -2.10 0.16 -4.10
C SER A 80 -2.24 1.69 -4.14
N PHE A 81 -1.51 2.42 -3.29
CA PHE A 81 -1.48 3.88 -3.31
C PHE A 81 -0.78 4.41 -4.57
N ASN A 82 0.33 3.80 -4.98
CA ASN A 82 1.01 4.17 -6.23
C ASN A 82 0.12 3.91 -7.46
N VAL A 83 -0.63 2.82 -7.46
CA VAL A 83 -1.62 2.52 -8.51
C VAL A 83 -2.69 3.60 -8.55
N LEU A 84 -3.25 3.98 -7.40
CA LEU A 84 -4.24 5.06 -7.29
C LEU A 84 -3.73 6.38 -7.87
N VAL A 85 -2.50 6.80 -7.53
CA VAL A 85 -1.90 8.04 -8.06
C VAL A 85 -1.79 7.99 -9.57
N LYS A 86 -1.35 6.86 -10.14
CA LYS A 86 -1.25 6.68 -11.60
C LYS A 86 -2.63 6.67 -12.28
N GLU A 87 -3.63 6.06 -11.67
CA GLU A 87 -5.01 6.07 -12.18
C GLU A 87 -5.59 7.50 -12.20
N LEU A 88 -5.33 8.30 -11.17
CA LEU A 88 -5.74 9.71 -11.14
C LEU A 88 -4.99 10.55 -12.20
N GLN A 89 -3.69 10.33 -12.36
CA GLN A 89 -2.89 10.99 -13.41
C GLN A 89 -3.38 10.64 -14.82
N ALA A 90 -3.82 9.39 -15.04
CA ALA A 90 -4.40 8.97 -16.32
C ALA A 90 -5.72 9.70 -16.65
N LEU A 91 -6.44 10.19 -15.64
CA LEU A 91 -7.63 11.03 -15.81
C LEU A 91 -7.31 12.53 -15.98
N GLY A 92 -6.01 12.90 -16.00
CA GLY A 92 -5.56 14.29 -16.08
C GLY A 92 -5.53 15.01 -14.72
N ILE A 93 -5.67 14.28 -13.61
CA ILE A 93 -5.56 14.85 -12.26
C ILE A 93 -4.11 14.74 -11.79
N HIS A 94 -3.43 15.87 -11.67
CA HIS A 94 -2.05 15.90 -11.17
C HIS A 94 -2.03 15.83 -9.63
N VAL A 95 -1.59 14.69 -9.10
CA VAL A 95 -1.41 14.47 -7.65
C VAL A 95 0.08 14.39 -7.34
N THR A 96 0.54 15.23 -6.42
CA THR A 96 1.91 15.22 -5.89
C THR A 96 1.88 15.07 -4.38
N MET A 97 2.79 14.24 -3.86
CA MET A 97 3.02 14.13 -2.43
C MET A 97 3.95 15.28 -2.03
N ASP A 98 3.41 16.26 -1.32
CA ASP A 98 4.21 17.37 -0.83
C ASP A 98 4.82 17.00 0.53
N ALA A 99 6.14 17.01 0.63
CA ALA A 99 6.85 16.65 1.85
C ALA A 99 6.93 17.82 2.84
N ASN A 100 6.65 19.04 2.40
CA ASN A 100 6.65 20.24 3.22
C ASN A 100 5.61 21.21 2.66
N ALA A 101 4.51 21.45 3.37
CA ALA A 101 3.56 22.51 3.01
C ALA A 101 4.16 23.91 3.27
N GLU A 102 5.20 24.26 2.53
CA GLU A 102 5.75 25.60 2.33
C GLU A 102 6.19 25.73 0.87
N GLY A 103 5.23 25.79 -0.05
CA GLY A 103 5.52 25.94 -1.47
C GLY A 103 4.27 26.31 -2.25
N GLY A 104 4.13 27.60 -2.54
CA GLY A 104 3.00 28.14 -3.30
C GLY A 104 2.82 27.47 -4.67
N TYR A 105 1.61 27.55 -5.19
CA TYR A 105 1.22 27.14 -6.54
C TYR A 105 2.25 27.61 -7.59
N SER A 106 3.19 26.74 -7.96
CA SER A 106 4.09 26.95 -9.08
C SER A 106 3.86 25.85 -10.11
N GLY A 107 3.27 26.22 -11.25
CA GLY A 107 3.35 25.43 -12.47
C GLY A 107 2.02 25.05 -13.13
N LEU A 108 1.18 26.04 -13.47
CA LEU A 108 0.43 25.92 -14.72
C LEU A 108 1.33 26.43 -15.85
N PRO A 109 1.71 25.63 -16.86
CA PRO A 109 1.94 26.17 -18.17
C PRO A 109 0.61 26.08 -18.92
N PHE A 110 -0.27 27.06 -18.67
CA PHE A 110 -1.15 27.46 -19.76
C PHE A 110 -0.24 28.10 -20.80
N SER A 111 0.17 27.31 -21.79
CA SER A 111 0.85 27.80 -22.98
C SER A 111 -0.12 28.70 -23.75
N ALA A 112 -0.21 29.96 -23.33
CA ALA A 112 -0.66 31.04 -24.20
C ALA A 112 0.36 31.11 -25.35
N GLY A 113 -0.14 31.00 -26.58
CA GLY A 113 0.69 30.97 -27.77
C GLY A 113 1.49 32.26 -27.99
N GLU A 114 2.66 32.08 -28.59
CA GLU A 114 3.26 33.04 -29.50
C GLU A 114 3.99 32.23 -30.59
N GLU A 115 3.72 32.66 -31.84
CA GLU A 115 4.12 32.14 -33.17
C GLU A 115 3.29 30.98 -33.78
#